data_AF-A0A852W1Z4-F1
#
_entry.id   AF-A0A852W1Z4-F1
#
_cell.length_a   1.000
_cell.length_b   1.000
_cell.length_c   1.000
_cell.angle_alpha   90.00
_cell.angle_beta   90.00
_cell.angle_gamma   90.00
#
_symmetry.space_group_name_H-M   'P 1'
#
loop_
_entity.id
_entity.type
_entity.pdbx_description
1 polymer ?
#
loop_
_entity_poly.entity_id
_entity_poly.type
_entity_poly.pdbx_seq_one_letter_code
_entity_poly.pdbx_strand_id
1 'polypeptide(L)'
;MLQVNADNIIVVYQQIDDHLRQMQAGRRVRGNLRNVPACADDPVSLDAVVVFQPKINSLVDVHERYVDEVRDARDRLKQAAQEYGLIEDENAATLQPTTPPYNGPLLER
;
A
#
# COMPACT_ATOMS: atom_id res chain seq x y z
N MET A 1 19.20 14.08 10.68
CA MET A 1 17.89 13.86 10.04
C MET A 1 18.16 13.57 8.57
N LEU A 2 17.72 12.43 8.05
CA LEU A 2 17.82 12.15 6.62
C LEU A 2 16.70 12.95 5.93
N GLN A 3 17.05 13.95 5.11
CA GLN A 3 16.06 14.71 4.34
C GLN A 3 15.80 13.97 3.03
N VAL A 4 14.52 13.78 2.67
CA VAL A 4 14.14 13.22 1.37
C VAL A 4 14.27 14.32 0.31
N ASN A 5 14.96 14.03 -0.79
CA ASN A 5 15.19 14.93 -1.92
C ASN A 5 15.20 14.15 -3.25
N ALA A 6 15.31 14.85 -4.38
CA ALA A 6 15.29 14.23 -5.70
C ALA A 6 16.37 13.14 -5.89
N ASP A 7 17.52 13.26 -5.23
CA ASP A 7 18.64 12.33 -5.38
C ASP A 7 18.41 11.01 -4.62
N ASN A 8 17.63 11.02 -3.53
CA ASN A 8 17.42 9.85 -2.68
C ASN A 8 15.98 9.32 -2.65
N ILE A 9 15.02 10.03 -3.25
CA ILE A 9 13.59 9.70 -3.18
C ILE A 9 13.29 8.29 -3.69
N ILE A 10 13.96 7.84 -4.76
CA ILE A 10 13.79 6.50 -5.32
C ILE A 10 14.27 5.42 -4.34
N VAL A 11 15.40 5.65 -3.68
CA VAL A 11 15.97 4.72 -2.70
C VAL A 11 15.04 4.60 -1.49
N VAL A 12 14.54 5.73 -0.99
CA VAL A 12 13.62 5.76 0.15
C VAL A 12 12.28 5.08 -0.22
N TYR A 13 11.74 5.37 -1.41
CA TYR A 13 10.56 4.70 -1.94
C TYR A 13 10.73 3.18 -1.99
N GLN A 14 11.84 2.68 -2.54
CA GLN A 14 12.12 1.24 -2.64
C GLN A 14 12.19 0.58 -1.26
N GLN A 15 12.89 1.20 -0.31
CA GLN A 15 12.99 0.68 1.06
C GLN A 15 11.62 0.56 1.73
N ILE A 16 10.75 1.56 1.54
CA ILE A 16 9.40 1.56 2.11
C ILE A 16 8.51 0.54 1.38
N ASP A 17 8.61 0.42 0.05
CA ASP A 17 7.86 -0.56 -0.74
C ASP A 17 8.23 -2.00 -0.34
N ASP A 18 9.53 -2.28 -0.14
CA ASP A 18 10.01 -3.58 0.33
C ASP A 18 9.50 -3.89 1.74
N HIS A 19 9.56 -2.91 2.65
CA HIS A 19 9.02 -3.07 4.00
C HIS A 19 7.50 -3.33 3.99
N LEU A 20 6.76 -2.61 3.14
CA LEU A 20 5.33 -2.80 2.96
C LEU A 20 5.00 -4.21 2.46
N ARG A 21 5.74 -4.72 1.47
CA ARG A 21 5.56 -6.09 0.95
C ARG A 21 5.79 -7.14 2.04
N GLN A 22 6.82 -6.97 2.86
CA GLN A 22 7.10 -7.85 3.99
C GLN A 22 5.93 -7.85 5.01
N MET A 23 5.40 -6.67 5.34
CA MET A 23 4.25 -6.56 6.25
C MET A 23 2.96 -7.14 5.66
N GLN A 24 2.76 -7.03 4.34
CA GLN A 24 1.61 -7.59 3.65
C GLN A 24 1.65 -9.13 3.58
N ALA A 25 2.84 -9.74 3.47
CA ALA A 25 2.99 -11.19 3.49
C ALA A 25 2.41 -11.84 4.76
N GLY A 26 2.47 -11.13 5.91
CA GLY A 26 1.90 -11.57 7.19
C GLY A 26 0.38 -11.42 7.34
N ARG A 27 -0.34 -10.87 6.33
CA ARG A 27 -1.76 -10.50 6.48
C ARG A 27 -2.67 -11.68 6.82
N ARG A 28 -2.45 -12.84 6.21
CA ARG A 28 -3.25 -14.06 6.48
C ARG A 28 -3.10 -14.51 7.93
N VAL A 29 -1.88 -14.51 8.45
CA VAL A 29 -1.59 -14.91 9.84
C VAL A 29 -2.33 -13.99 10.82
N ARG A 30 -2.31 -12.67 10.57
CA ARG A 30 -3.04 -11.70 11.42
C ARG A 30 -4.56 -11.88 11.39
N GLY A 31 -5.12 -12.20 10.23
CA GLY A 31 -6.54 -12.52 10.11
C GLY A 31 -6.95 -13.68 11.03
N ASN A 32 -6.08 -14.70 11.14
CA ASN A 32 -6.32 -15.85 12.01
C ASN A 32 -6.25 -15.49 13.51
N LEU A 33 -5.46 -14.48 13.89
CA LEU A 33 -5.34 -14.02 15.28
C LEU A 33 -6.61 -13.33 15.80
N ARG A 34 -7.52 -12.88 14.92
CA ARG A 34 -8.78 -12.27 15.37
C ARG A 34 -9.77 -13.29 15.96
N ASN A 35 -9.54 -14.58 15.74
CA ASN A 35 -10.41 -15.66 16.19
C ASN A 35 -9.57 -16.80 16.78
N VAL A 36 -8.80 -16.52 17.83
CA VAL A 36 -8.03 -17.57 18.51
C VAL A 36 -9.00 -18.43 19.32
N PRO A 37 -9.11 -19.75 19.03
CA PRO A 37 -9.99 -20.61 19.79
C PRO A 37 -9.42 -20.90 21.19
N ALA A 38 -10.27 -21.36 22.10
CA ALA A 38 -9.83 -21.89 23.37
C ALA A 38 -8.95 -23.13 23.16
N CYS A 39 -7.96 -23.34 24.04
CA CYS A 39 -7.08 -24.51 23.97
C CYS A 39 -7.81 -25.82 24.31
N ALA A 40 -8.78 -25.75 25.22
CA ALA A 40 -9.68 -26.84 25.60
C ALA A 40 -11.00 -26.27 26.17
N ASP A 41 -11.95 -27.14 26.50
CA ASP A 41 -13.26 -26.77 27.06
C ASP A 41 -13.22 -26.52 28.58
N ASP A 42 -12.04 -26.44 29.18
CA ASP A 42 -11.90 -26.14 30.61
C ASP A 42 -12.12 -24.63 30.89
N PRO A 43 -12.56 -24.27 32.12
CA PRO A 43 -12.87 -22.89 32.46
C PRO A 43 -11.70 -21.91 32.27
N VAL A 44 -10.45 -22.36 32.46
CA VAL A 44 -9.27 -21.50 32.33
C VAL A 44 -9.02 -21.17 30.86
N SER A 45 -9.15 -22.16 29.97
CA SER A 45 -9.02 -21.96 28.53
C SER A 45 -10.08 -21.02 27.96
N LEU A 46 -11.33 -21.12 28.43
CA LEU A 46 -12.41 -20.23 28.01
C LEU A 46 -12.20 -18.79 28.51
N ASP A 47 -11.81 -18.63 29.78
CA ASP A 47 -11.52 -17.31 30.36
C ASP A 47 -10.33 -16.64 29.67
N ALA A 48 -9.30 -17.40 29.31
CA ALA A 48 -8.15 -16.90 28.56
C ALA A 48 -8.57 -16.25 27.22
N VAL A 49 -9.51 -16.84 26.48
CA VAL A 49 -10.03 -16.21 25.25
C VAL A 49 -10.72 -14.89 25.57
N VAL A 50 -11.57 -14.85 26.59
CA VAL A 50 -12.29 -13.62 27.00
C VAL A 50 -11.32 -12.51 27.38
N VAL A 51 -10.25 -12.84 28.10
CA VAL A 51 -9.26 -11.87 28.59
C VAL A 51 -8.31 -11.40 27.48
N PHE A 52 -7.78 -12.32 26.67
CA PHE A 52 -6.72 -11.98 25.72
C PHE A 52 -7.22 -11.58 24.34
N GLN A 53 -8.37 -12.08 23.88
CA GLN A 53 -8.87 -11.76 22.54
C GLN A 53 -9.07 -10.26 22.30
N PRO A 54 -9.61 -9.45 23.25
CA PRO A 54 -9.69 -8.00 23.08
C PRO A 54 -8.32 -7.34 22.88
N LYS A 55 -7.30 -7.81 23.61
CA LYS A 55 -5.93 -7.29 23.49
C LYS A 55 -5.31 -7.66 22.15
N ILE A 56 -5.50 -8.90 21.70
CA ILE A 56 -5.04 -9.37 20.39
C ILE A 56 -5.70 -8.55 19.28
N ASN A 57 -7.02 -8.31 19.36
CA ASN A 57 -7.75 -7.48 18.40
C ASN A 57 -7.16 -6.07 18.32
N SER A 58 -6.88 -5.44 19.46
CA SER A 58 -6.26 -4.11 19.49
C SER A 58 -4.86 -4.08 18.85
N LEU A 59 -4.05 -5.13 19.04
CA LEU A 59 -2.73 -5.23 18.40
C LEU A 59 -2.85 -5.37 16.88
N VAL A 60 -3.81 -6.18 16.42
CA VAL A 60 -4.09 -6.33 14.98
C VAL A 60 -4.56 -5.00 14.39
N ASP A 61 -5.48 -4.30 15.05
CA ASP A 61 -5.98 -3.00 14.59
C ASP A 61 -4.86 -1.95 14.46
N VAL A 62 -3.98 -1.86 15.46
CA VAL A 62 -2.85 -0.91 15.42
C VAL A 62 -1.89 -1.26 14.28
N HIS A 63 -1.60 -2.55 14.08
CA HIS A 63 -0.73 -2.97 13.00
C HIS A 63 -1.34 -2.72 11.62
N GLU A 64 -2.64 -2.93 11.45
CA GLU A 64 -3.33 -2.61 10.19
C GLU A 64 -3.27 -1.11 9.88
N ARG A 65 -3.53 -0.25 10.87
CA ARG A 65 -3.36 1.21 10.71
C ARG A 65 -1.93 1.58 10.34
N TYR A 66 -0.93 0.98 10.98
CA TYR A 66 0.47 1.24 10.65
C TYR A 66 0.80 0.85 9.20
N VAL A 67 0.31 -0.29 8.72
CA VAL A 67 0.49 -0.70 7.33
C VAL A 67 -0.17 0.29 6.37
N ASP A 68 -1.33 0.84 6.72
CA ASP A 68 -2.02 1.85 5.92
C ASP A 68 -1.22 3.15 5.82
N GLU A 69 -0.67 3.63 6.93
CA GLU A 69 0.20 4.82 6.96
C GLU A 69 1.48 4.61 6.15
N VAL A 70 2.10 3.43 6.22
CA VAL A 70 3.31 3.11 5.44
C VAL A 70 3.00 3.08 3.93
N ARG A 71 1.82 2.57 3.55
CA ARG A 71 1.35 2.60 2.16
C ARG A 71 1.11 4.03 1.67
N ASP A 72 0.45 4.88 2.46
CA ASP A 72 0.25 6.28 2.10
C ASP A 72 1.59 7.02 1.93
N ALA A 73 2.54 6.80 2.83
CA ALA A 73 3.89 7.37 2.71
C ALA A 73 4.59 6.91 1.42
N ARG A 74 4.50 5.61 1.09
CA ARG A 74 5.03 5.05 -0.16
C ARG A 74 4.40 5.71 -1.39
N ASP A 75 3.09 5.86 -1.40
CA ASP A 75 2.36 6.41 -2.54
C ASP A 75 2.69 7.90 -2.76
N ARG A 76 2.82 8.68 -1.68
CA ARG A 76 3.29 10.08 -1.75
C ARG A 76 4.71 10.19 -2.28
N LEU A 77 5.60 9.27 -1.91
CA LEU A 77 6.97 9.24 -2.46
C LEU A 77 6.98 8.88 -3.95
N LYS A 78 6.13 7.94 -4.39
CA LYS A 78 5.94 7.63 -5.82
C LYS A 78 5.50 8.88 -6.58
N GLN A 79 4.49 9.59 -6.06
CA GLN A 79 3.98 10.81 -6.68
C GLN A 79 5.07 11.89 -6.78
N ALA A 80 5.80 12.17 -5.69
CA ALA A 80 6.87 13.15 -5.74
C ALA A 80 8.01 12.75 -6.70
N ALA A 81 8.34 11.46 -6.80
CA ALA A 81 9.30 10.98 -7.79
C ALA A 81 8.80 11.15 -9.24
N GLN A 82 7.50 11.02 -9.49
CA GLN A 82 6.88 11.33 -10.79
C GLN A 82 6.95 12.83 -11.10
N GLU A 83 6.69 13.69 -10.11
CA GLU A 83 6.81 15.16 -10.25
C GLU A 83 8.25 15.59 -10.58
N TYR A 84 9.25 14.86 -10.08
CA TYR A 84 10.66 15.04 -10.45
C TYR A 84 11.04 14.40 -11.81
N GLY A 85 10.13 13.70 -12.49
CA GLY A 85 10.40 13.01 -13.75
C GLY A 85 11.30 11.78 -13.61
N LEU A 86 11.42 11.21 -12.41
CA LEU A 86 12.26 10.04 -12.11
C LEU A 86 11.53 8.71 -12.31
N ILE A 87 10.20 8.76 -12.32
CA ILE A 87 9.32 7.62 -12.60
C ILE A 87 8.36 8.08 -13.69
N GLU A 88 8.26 7.30 -14.77
CA GLU A 88 7.25 7.55 -15.80
C GLU A 88 5.84 7.41 -15.21
N ASP A 89 4.96 8.32 -15.56
CA ASP A 89 3.56 8.24 -15.18
C ASP A 89 2.92 7.07 -15.94
N GLU A 90 2.61 5.97 -15.26
CA GLU A 90 1.93 4.81 -15.86
C GLU A 90 0.60 5.21 -16.51
N ASN A 91 0.00 6.35 -16.10
CA ASN A 91 -1.20 6.89 -16.74
C ASN A 91 -0.93 7.58 -18.08
N ALA A 92 0.27 8.08 -18.35
CA ALA A 92 0.62 8.74 -19.60
C ALA A 92 0.64 7.76 -20.80
N ALA A 93 0.92 6.47 -20.54
CA ALA A 93 0.88 5.44 -21.58
C ALA A 93 -0.53 5.19 -22.16
N THR A 94 -1.59 5.58 -21.43
CA THR A 94 -2.99 5.36 -21.86
C THR A 94 -3.58 6.53 -22.64
N LEU A 95 -2.91 7.69 -22.65
CA LEU A 95 -3.34 8.87 -23.41
C LEU A 95 -2.75 8.82 -24.82
N GLN A 96 -3.13 7.82 -25.62
CA GLN A 96 -2.98 7.95 -27.06
C GLN A 96 -3.90 9.10 -27.53
N PRO A 97 -3.38 10.14 -28.21
CA PRO A 97 -4.24 11.08 -28.89
C PRO A 97 -4.95 10.30 -30.00
N THR A 98 -6.26 10.10 -29.84
CA THR A 98 -7.15 9.75 -30.95
C THR A 98 -7.21 10.95 -31.87
N THR A 99 -6.15 11.13 -32.65
CA THR A 99 -6.12 12.10 -33.73
C THR A 99 -7.07 11.55 -34.80
N PRO A 100 -8.22 12.19 -35.07
CA PRO A 100 -9.02 11.80 -36.22
C PRO A 100 -8.18 12.01 -37.49
N PRO A 101 -8.27 11.13 -38.51
CA PRO A 101 -7.57 11.37 -39.76
C PRO A 101 -8.14 12.65 -40.39
N TYR A 102 -7.27 13.66 -40.49
CA TYR A 102 -7.50 14.88 -41.25
C TYR A 102 -7.57 14.51 -42.74
N ASN A 103 -8.80 14.39 -43.28
CA ASN A 103 -9.02 14.39 -44.71
C ASN A 103 -8.99 15.85 -45.19
N GLY A 104 -7.93 16.18 -45.93
CA GLY A 104 -7.59 17.53 -46.35
C GLY A 104 -8.62 18.23 -47.24
N PRO A 105 -8.40 19.51 -47.56
CA PRO A 105 -9.32 20.32 -48.34
C PRO A 105 -9.12 20.16 -49.85
N LEU A 106 -10.09 20.71 -50.59
CA LEU A 106 -10.05 21.21 -51.98
C LEU A 106 -10.76 20.34 -53.03
N LEU A 107 -12.02 20.70 -53.30
CA LEU A 107 -12.53 20.73 -54.68
C LEU A 107 -12.96 22.17 -54.99
N GLU A 108 -12.05 22.91 -55.62
CA GLU A 108 -12.43 23.97 -56.57
C GLU A 108 -12.73 23.31 -57.91
N ARG A 109 -13.97 23.46 -58.39
CA ARG A 109 -14.41 23.82 -59.76
C ARG A 109 -15.79 23.24 -60.07
#